data_AF-A0A8C7JRV9-F1
#
_entry.id   AF-A0A8C7JRV9-F1
#
_cell.length_a   1.000
_cell.length_b   1.000
_cell.length_c   1.000
_cell.angle_alpha   90.00
_cell.angle_beta   90.00
_cell.angle_gamma   90.00
#
_symmetry.space_group_name_H-M   'P 1'
#
loop_
_entity.id
_entity.type
_entity.pdbx_description
1 polymer ?
#
loop_
_entity_poly.entity_id
_entity_poly.type
_entity_poly.pdbx_seq_one_letter_code
_entity_poly.pdbx_strand_id
1 'polypeptide(L)'
;MISMLCLMLFVPRVFSSSTQVAVIFPQDPALWMGSSLTATCTVSPERGLHANTMYWTLNGKRLPSSTYGLLSTNGLSVTLHRLNGSQQQSGDNLVCHSRDGHVLAGSCLYVGMPPEKPVNLTCWSRNTKDLSCKWTPGGRGETFIKTKYTLKYKLRWYGRERECEDYSTGKRYTCYIPRDLALFTPYEIWVEASNQLGTATSDVITLDILDVVTTDPPDNVHVSRVGELEDQLTVRWGSPPALKDFLFQAKYQIRYRLEDSTEWKLVDDVGNQTSCRLAGLREGTVYFVQVRCNPVGIYGSRKAGIWSDWSHPTAASTPHSEPLQSGSCDPKSGEQNSTLRRELKQFFGWVRKHACGCSGMSIKLYDQWRVWLQKSHKTRNHVGKNNIPFISVPAQHRLHGYAP
;
A
#
# COMPACT_ATOMS: atom_id res chain seq x y z
N MET A 1 -39.67 6.27 44.80
CA MET A 1 -38.66 5.18 44.71
C MET A 1 -39.17 4.17 43.68
N ILE A 2 -38.40 3.89 42.62
CA ILE A 2 -38.75 2.87 41.62
C ILE A 2 -37.72 1.76 41.74
N SER A 3 -38.15 0.54 42.07
CA SER A 3 -37.26 -0.60 42.24
C SER A 3 -37.07 -1.32 40.90
N MET A 4 -35.86 -1.23 40.34
CA MET A 4 -35.47 -2.00 39.16
C MET A 4 -35.00 -3.40 39.59
N LEU A 5 -35.87 -4.41 39.49
CA LEU A 5 -35.44 -5.81 39.61
C LEU A 5 -34.61 -6.20 38.38
N CYS A 6 -33.28 -6.24 38.53
CA CYS A 6 -32.39 -6.74 37.49
C CYS A 6 -32.44 -8.27 37.45
N LEU A 7 -33.14 -8.83 36.46
CA LEU A 7 -33.37 -10.26 36.35
C LEU A 7 -32.13 -10.94 35.73
N MET A 8 -31.25 -11.46 36.59
CA MET A 8 -29.99 -12.11 36.20
C MET A 8 -30.25 -13.43 35.46
N LEU A 9 -30.30 -13.36 34.12
CA LEU A 9 -30.35 -14.52 33.24
C LEU A 9 -29.03 -15.30 33.30
N PHE A 10 -28.98 -16.30 34.18
CA PHE A 10 -27.95 -17.33 34.16
C PHE A 10 -28.09 -18.15 32.88
N VAL A 11 -27.37 -17.75 31.82
CA VAL A 11 -27.14 -18.60 30.64
C VAL A 11 -26.37 -19.83 31.13
N PRO A 12 -26.93 -21.04 31.06
CA PRO A 12 -26.19 -22.23 31.43
C PRO A 12 -25.02 -22.38 30.46
N ARG A 13 -23.79 -22.40 30.99
CA ARG A 13 -22.62 -22.80 30.19
C ARG A 13 -22.85 -24.24 29.75
N VAL A 14 -23.20 -24.42 28.47
CA VAL A 14 -23.19 -25.73 27.83
C VAL A 14 -21.74 -26.18 27.74
N PHE A 15 -21.26 -26.81 28.82
CA PHE A 15 -20.07 -27.64 28.79
C PHE A 15 -20.36 -28.79 27.83
N SER A 16 -20.06 -28.55 26.55
CA SER A 16 -20.05 -29.59 25.52
C SER A 16 -18.91 -30.53 25.87
N SER A 17 -19.22 -31.52 26.71
CA SER A 17 -18.33 -32.64 27.03
C SER A 17 -18.18 -33.49 25.77
N SER A 18 -17.33 -33.02 24.85
CA SER A 18 -16.88 -33.78 23.70
C SER A 18 -16.04 -34.92 24.25
N THR A 19 -16.66 -36.10 24.37
CA THR A 19 -15.99 -37.34 24.72
C THR A 19 -15.10 -37.74 23.55
N GLN A 20 -13.87 -37.19 23.55
CA GLN A 20 -12.86 -37.40 22.51
C GLN A 20 -12.66 -38.90 22.31
N VAL A 21 -12.99 -39.38 21.11
CA VAL A 21 -13.04 -40.82 20.79
C VAL A 21 -11.66 -41.45 20.97
N ALA A 22 -10.63 -40.72 20.53
CA ALA A 22 -9.23 -40.94 20.84
C ALA A 22 -8.54 -39.62 21.24
N VAL A 23 -7.37 -39.73 21.86
CA VAL A 23 -6.49 -38.60 22.20
C VAL A 23 -5.17 -38.75 21.46
N ILE A 24 -4.64 -37.64 20.93
CA ILE A 24 -3.27 -37.58 20.38
C ILE A 24 -2.32 -36.95 21.40
N PHE A 25 -1.10 -37.47 21.50
CA PHE A 25 -0.03 -36.88 22.29
C PHE A 25 1.31 -36.89 21.52
N PRO A 26 2.10 -35.82 21.55
CA PRO A 26 1.76 -34.49 22.08
C PRO A 26 0.67 -33.81 21.23
N GLN A 27 -0.21 -33.05 21.87
CA GLN A 27 -1.21 -32.24 21.18
C GLN A 27 -0.60 -30.88 20.78
N ASP A 28 -0.71 -30.59 19.49
CA ASP A 28 -0.37 -29.36 18.78
C ASP A 28 1.07 -28.84 19.00
N PRO A 29 2.10 -29.69 18.80
CA PRO A 29 3.48 -29.39 19.13
C PRO A 29 4.14 -28.39 18.17
N ALA A 30 4.92 -27.47 18.74
CA ALA A 30 5.91 -26.69 18.01
C ALA A 30 7.24 -27.45 17.94
N LEU A 31 7.82 -27.53 16.74
CA LEU A 31 8.98 -28.38 16.44
C LEU A 31 10.01 -27.65 15.57
N TRP A 32 11.28 -27.88 15.85
CA TRP A 32 12.38 -27.36 15.05
C TRP A 32 12.45 -28.07 13.70
N MET A 33 12.76 -27.34 12.63
CA MET A 33 12.96 -27.93 11.30
C MET A 33 14.11 -28.95 11.33
N GLY A 34 13.94 -30.08 10.65
CA GLY A 34 14.88 -31.20 10.65
C GLY A 34 14.76 -32.13 11.87
N SER A 35 13.95 -31.79 12.88
CA SER A 35 13.70 -32.66 14.03
C SER A 35 12.86 -33.91 13.69
N SER A 36 12.65 -34.77 14.68
CA SER A 36 11.76 -35.93 14.60
C SER A 36 10.66 -35.84 15.65
N LEU A 37 9.47 -36.34 15.33
CA LEU A 37 8.33 -36.44 16.23
C LEU A 37 7.92 -37.90 16.37
N THR A 38 7.73 -38.40 17.58
CA THR A 38 6.89 -39.57 17.83
C THR A 38 5.58 -39.11 18.43
N ALA A 39 4.47 -39.34 17.73
CA ALA A 39 3.13 -39.06 18.20
C ALA A 39 2.41 -40.37 18.51
N THR A 40 1.48 -40.35 19.46
CA THR A 40 0.66 -41.51 19.86
C THR A 40 -0.82 -41.18 19.73
N CYS A 41 -1.62 -42.15 19.30
CA CYS A 41 -3.08 -42.07 19.24
C CYS A 41 -3.64 -43.19 20.11
N THR A 42 -4.38 -42.83 21.16
CA THR A 42 -4.92 -43.76 22.16
C THR A 42 -6.44 -43.67 22.17
N VAL A 43 -7.11 -44.79 21.92
CA VAL A 43 -8.58 -44.87 21.83
C VAL A 43 -9.21 -45.28 23.15
N SER A 44 -10.35 -44.68 23.48
CA SER A 44 -11.20 -45.05 24.62
C SER A 44 -11.57 -46.56 24.60
N PRO A 45 -11.36 -47.32 25.71
CA PRO A 45 -11.62 -48.77 25.73
C PRO A 45 -13.05 -49.18 25.38
N GLU A 46 -14.02 -48.35 25.75
CA GLU A 46 -15.46 -48.55 25.56
C GLU A 46 -15.89 -48.70 24.09
N ARG A 47 -15.02 -48.36 23.13
CA ARG A 47 -15.33 -48.39 21.69
C ARG A 47 -14.88 -49.67 20.97
N GLY A 48 -14.16 -50.58 21.62
CA GLY A 48 -13.74 -51.86 21.01
C GLY A 48 -12.82 -51.75 19.79
N LEU A 49 -12.22 -50.59 19.55
CA LEU A 49 -11.36 -50.34 18.39
C LEU A 49 -9.92 -50.81 18.64
N HIS A 50 -9.43 -51.73 17.80
CA HIS A 50 -8.08 -52.24 17.88
C HIS A 50 -7.06 -51.40 17.09
N ALA A 51 -5.94 -51.06 17.73
CA ALA A 51 -4.91 -50.17 17.22
C ALA A 51 -4.18 -50.69 15.97
N ASN A 52 -4.13 -52.01 15.77
CA ASN A 52 -3.60 -52.63 14.54
C ASN A 52 -4.46 -52.35 13.28
N THR A 53 -5.70 -51.87 13.46
CA THR A 53 -6.59 -51.48 12.34
C THR A 53 -6.58 -49.97 12.05
N MET A 54 -5.99 -49.16 12.94
CA MET A 54 -5.87 -47.72 12.78
C MET A 54 -4.78 -47.32 11.79
N TYR A 55 -4.82 -46.08 11.29
CA TYR A 55 -3.74 -45.52 10.49
C TYR A 55 -3.61 -44.01 10.67
N TRP A 56 -2.47 -43.47 10.23
CA TRP A 56 -2.17 -42.05 10.31
C TRP A 56 -2.11 -41.40 8.93
N THR A 57 -2.54 -40.14 8.85
CA THR A 57 -2.30 -39.25 7.69
C THR A 57 -1.61 -37.97 8.14
N LEU A 58 -0.68 -37.46 7.33
CA LEU A 58 -0.16 -36.10 7.44
C LEU A 58 -0.62 -35.30 6.21
N ASN A 59 -1.31 -34.18 6.43
CA ASN A 59 -1.91 -33.36 5.37
C ASN A 59 -2.75 -34.18 4.37
N GLY A 60 -3.59 -35.08 4.90
CA GLY A 60 -4.44 -36.00 4.12
C GLY A 60 -3.70 -37.18 3.47
N LYS A 61 -2.37 -37.14 3.34
CA LYS A 61 -1.58 -38.26 2.78
C LYS A 61 -1.36 -39.34 3.84
N ARG A 62 -1.78 -40.58 3.56
CA ARG A 62 -1.54 -41.74 4.44
C ARG A 62 -0.04 -42.01 4.59
N LEU A 63 0.39 -42.19 5.84
CA LEU A 63 1.78 -42.46 6.19
C LEU A 63 2.09 -43.97 6.07
N PRO A 64 3.33 -44.39 5.75
CA PRO A 64 3.68 -45.81 5.59
C PRO A 64 3.55 -46.58 6.91
N SER A 65 3.10 -47.84 6.87
CA SER A 65 3.02 -48.71 8.05
C SER A 65 4.38 -48.97 8.72
N SER A 66 5.49 -48.87 7.98
CA SER A 66 6.85 -48.94 8.51
C SER A 66 7.24 -47.77 9.41
N THR A 67 6.41 -46.72 9.51
CA THR A 67 6.59 -45.59 10.45
C THR A 67 5.77 -45.76 11.73
N TYR A 68 4.99 -46.85 11.86
CA TYR A 68 4.08 -47.07 12.98
C TYR A 68 4.69 -47.99 14.06
N GLY A 69 4.37 -47.73 15.32
CA GLY A 69 4.64 -48.64 16.44
C GLY A 69 3.35 -49.03 17.15
N LEU A 70 3.10 -50.33 17.34
CA LEU A 70 1.98 -50.79 18.16
C LEU A 70 2.38 -50.71 19.63
N LEU A 71 1.72 -49.84 20.41
CA LEU A 71 2.03 -49.64 21.83
C LEU A 71 1.18 -50.51 22.75
N SER A 72 -0.09 -50.73 22.39
CA SER A 72 -1.03 -51.57 23.12
C SER A 72 -2.17 -52.01 22.19
N THR A 73 -3.17 -52.72 22.71
CA THR A 73 -4.40 -53.06 21.97
C THR A 73 -5.14 -51.83 21.44
N ASN A 74 -4.98 -50.66 22.10
CA ASN A 74 -5.75 -49.43 21.86
C ASN A 74 -4.86 -48.21 21.52
N GLY A 75 -3.53 -48.38 21.53
CA GLY A 75 -2.55 -47.31 21.28
C GLY A 75 -1.67 -47.59 20.07
N LEU A 76 -1.70 -46.70 19.08
CA LEU A 76 -0.82 -46.71 17.91
C LEU A 76 0.07 -45.47 17.91
N SER A 77 1.39 -45.65 17.81
CA SER A 77 2.33 -44.55 17.58
C SER A 77 2.69 -44.40 16.10
N VAL A 78 3.18 -43.22 15.74
CA VAL A 78 3.85 -42.93 14.48
C VAL A 78 5.09 -42.09 14.74
N THR A 79 6.20 -42.45 14.11
CA THR A 79 7.45 -41.69 14.17
C THR A 79 7.75 -41.05 12.81
N LEU A 80 7.83 -39.72 12.80
CA LEU A 80 8.18 -38.89 11.67
C LEU A 80 9.61 -38.37 11.86
N HIS A 81 10.43 -38.47 10.81
CA HIS A 81 11.83 -38.03 10.84
C HIS A 81 12.10 -36.90 9.85
N ARG A 82 13.01 -35.99 10.22
CA ARG A 82 13.48 -34.86 9.40
C ARG A 82 12.32 -34.01 8.86
N LEU A 83 11.48 -33.53 9.78
CA LEU A 83 10.31 -32.71 9.45
C LEU A 83 10.74 -31.38 8.79
N ASN A 84 10.19 -31.11 7.61
CA ASN A 84 10.39 -29.84 6.89
C ASN A 84 9.49 -28.74 7.47
N GLY A 85 9.83 -27.47 7.21
CA GLY A 85 9.04 -26.32 7.65
C GLY A 85 7.61 -26.35 7.10
N SER A 86 6.63 -26.07 7.96
CA SER A 86 5.21 -26.13 7.63
C SER A 86 4.83 -25.18 6.50
N GLN A 87 4.17 -25.71 5.47
CA GLN A 87 3.74 -24.95 4.29
C GLN A 87 2.41 -24.22 4.52
N GLN A 88 1.71 -24.54 5.62
CA GLN A 88 0.38 -24.04 5.97
C GLN A 88 0.47 -23.14 7.20
N GLN A 89 -0.14 -21.94 7.14
CA GLN A 89 -0.13 -21.00 8.28
C GLN A 89 -0.93 -21.50 9.51
N SER A 90 -1.75 -22.54 9.32
CA SER A 90 -2.49 -23.26 10.36
C SER A 90 -1.67 -24.35 11.08
N GLY A 91 -0.44 -24.63 10.63
CA GLY A 91 0.26 -25.88 10.94
C GLY A 91 -0.18 -27.02 10.01
N ASP A 92 0.55 -28.14 10.07
CA ASP A 92 0.31 -29.35 9.29
C ASP A 92 -0.56 -30.35 10.05
N ASN A 93 -1.57 -30.90 9.38
CA ASN A 93 -2.60 -31.72 9.99
C ASN A 93 -2.14 -33.18 10.11
N LEU A 94 -1.71 -33.60 11.31
CA LEU A 94 -1.48 -35.00 11.66
C LEU A 94 -2.77 -35.59 12.25
N VAL A 95 -3.32 -36.63 11.61
CA VAL A 95 -4.65 -37.15 11.92
C VAL A 95 -4.62 -38.68 12.06
N CYS A 96 -5.27 -39.18 13.11
CA CYS A 96 -5.46 -40.59 13.40
C CYS A 96 -6.85 -41.04 12.94
N HIS A 97 -6.92 -42.16 12.20
CA HIS A 97 -8.13 -42.66 11.56
C HIS A 97 -8.44 -44.11 11.98
N SER A 98 -9.74 -44.44 12.02
CA SER A 98 -10.19 -45.84 12.06
C SER A 98 -9.94 -46.55 10.73
N ARG A 99 -10.07 -47.88 10.74
CA ARG A 99 -10.03 -48.71 9.52
C ARG A 99 -10.92 -48.17 8.39
N ASP A 100 -12.09 -47.67 8.76
CA ASP A 100 -13.17 -47.26 7.86
C ASP A 100 -13.08 -45.77 7.48
N GLY A 101 -11.93 -45.13 7.72
CA GLY A 101 -11.66 -43.75 7.33
C GLY A 101 -12.31 -42.67 8.20
N HIS A 102 -12.84 -43.03 9.36
CA HIS A 102 -13.38 -42.04 10.31
C HIS A 102 -12.23 -41.42 11.11
N VAL A 103 -12.21 -40.09 11.20
CA VAL A 103 -11.26 -39.35 12.04
C VAL A 103 -11.55 -39.65 13.51
N LEU A 104 -10.54 -40.15 14.23
CA LEU A 104 -10.61 -40.45 15.66
C LEU A 104 -10.08 -39.28 16.51
N ALA A 105 -9.00 -38.65 16.03
CA ALA A 105 -8.36 -37.48 16.63
C ALA A 105 -7.47 -36.78 15.58
N GLY A 106 -7.17 -35.50 15.79
CA GLY A 106 -6.26 -34.72 14.94
C GLY A 106 -5.44 -33.68 15.73
N SER A 107 -4.29 -33.31 15.19
CA SER A 107 -3.40 -32.31 15.76
C SER A 107 -2.63 -31.52 14.67
N CYS A 108 -2.41 -30.23 14.92
CA CYS A 108 -1.67 -29.32 14.07
C CYS A 108 -0.19 -29.27 14.50
N LEU A 109 0.70 -29.81 13.68
CA LEU A 109 2.15 -29.71 13.87
C LEU A 109 2.63 -28.33 13.39
N TYR A 110 3.36 -27.60 14.23
CA TYR A 110 3.99 -26.32 13.86
C TYR A 110 5.49 -26.51 13.68
N VAL A 111 5.93 -26.84 12.47
CA VAL A 111 7.35 -27.12 12.19
C VAL A 111 8.04 -25.87 11.60
N GLY A 112 9.14 -25.44 12.20
CA GLY A 112 9.83 -24.24 11.74
C GLY A 112 11.06 -23.85 12.56
N MET A 113 11.22 -22.54 12.78
CA MET A 113 12.40 -21.96 13.44
C MET A 113 11.97 -20.89 14.46
N PRO A 114 12.73 -20.67 15.55
CA PRO A 114 12.55 -19.49 16.40
C PRO A 114 12.77 -18.21 15.58
N PRO A 115 12.25 -17.06 16.03
CA PRO A 115 12.46 -15.79 15.34
C PRO A 115 13.91 -15.33 15.47
N GLU A 116 14.47 -14.81 14.38
CA GLU A 116 15.75 -14.09 14.42
C GLU A 116 15.55 -12.62 14.81
N LYS A 117 16.61 -12.01 15.37
CA LYS A 117 16.67 -10.61 15.80
C LYS A 117 16.15 -9.64 14.72
N PRO A 118 15.06 -8.88 14.96
CA PRO A 118 14.60 -7.85 14.03
C PRO A 118 15.65 -6.74 13.85
N VAL A 119 15.78 -6.23 12.63
CA VAL A 119 16.79 -5.23 12.25
C VAL A 119 16.16 -4.04 11.50
N ASN A 120 16.95 -3.01 11.20
CA ASN A 120 16.52 -1.80 10.47
C ASN A 120 15.34 -1.04 11.14
N LEU A 121 15.20 -1.15 12.47
CA LEU A 121 14.19 -0.41 13.23
C LEU A 121 14.44 1.10 13.06
N THR A 122 13.49 1.77 12.42
CA THR A 122 13.55 3.19 12.09
C THR A 122 12.19 3.84 12.31
N CYS A 123 12.17 5.04 12.89
CA CYS A 123 10.95 5.77 13.22
C CYS A 123 11.00 7.20 12.69
N TRP A 124 9.81 7.78 12.46
CA TRP A 124 9.61 9.17 12.07
C TRP A 124 8.31 9.69 12.67
N SER A 125 8.26 10.99 12.98
CA SER A 125 7.07 11.67 13.49
C SER A 125 6.55 12.65 12.45
N ARG A 126 5.28 12.55 12.04
CA ARG A 126 4.65 13.58 11.21
C ARG A 126 4.17 14.72 12.11
N ASN A 127 4.66 15.93 11.84
CA ASN A 127 4.21 17.16 12.49
C ASN A 127 4.25 17.12 14.05
N THR A 128 5.22 16.38 14.63
CA THR A 128 5.40 16.16 16.09
C THR A 128 4.16 15.67 16.86
N LYS A 129 3.22 14.98 16.19
CA LYS A 129 1.94 14.52 16.79
C LYS A 129 1.81 13.01 16.89
N ASP A 130 2.40 12.30 15.95
CA ASP A 130 2.45 10.83 15.91
C ASP A 130 3.88 10.28 16.04
N LEU A 131 4.01 8.97 16.15
CA LEU A 131 5.26 8.27 15.88
C LEU A 131 4.96 7.03 15.04
N SER A 132 5.46 7.04 13.81
CA SER A 132 5.43 5.90 12.90
C SER A 132 6.77 5.18 12.95
N CYS A 133 6.76 3.85 13.03
CA CYS A 133 7.97 3.02 13.05
C CYS A 133 7.86 1.86 12.06
N LYS A 134 8.99 1.45 11.49
CA LYS A 134 9.14 0.27 10.62
C LYS A 134 10.39 -0.52 10.99
N TRP A 135 10.38 -1.82 10.71
CA TRP A 135 11.53 -2.71 10.86
C TRP A 135 11.52 -3.77 9.75
N THR A 136 12.59 -4.56 9.66
CA THR A 136 12.60 -5.80 8.88
C THR A 136 12.80 -7.00 9.82
N PRO A 137 12.19 -8.16 9.52
CA PRO A 137 12.54 -9.43 10.17
C PRO A 137 14.04 -9.71 10.17
N GLY A 138 14.50 -10.51 11.14
CA GLY A 138 15.87 -11.02 11.17
C GLY A 138 16.13 -12.10 10.12
N GLY A 139 17.41 -12.24 9.73
CA GLY A 139 17.90 -13.30 8.83
C GLY A 139 17.10 -13.45 7.54
N ARG A 140 16.50 -14.63 7.34
CA ARG A 140 15.65 -14.92 6.15
C ARG A 140 14.20 -14.44 6.28
N GLY A 141 13.77 -13.99 7.47
CA GLY A 141 12.42 -13.54 7.76
C GLY A 141 11.32 -14.62 7.79
N GLU A 142 11.54 -15.77 7.14
CA GLU A 142 10.64 -16.93 7.18
C GLU A 142 11.01 -17.88 8.33
N THR A 143 10.08 -18.02 9.29
CA THR A 143 10.17 -18.94 10.43
C THR A 143 9.30 -20.19 10.27
N PHE A 144 8.50 -20.30 9.21
CA PHE A 144 7.48 -21.33 8.94
C PHE A 144 6.36 -21.47 9.99
N ILE A 145 6.42 -20.72 11.09
CA ILE A 145 5.39 -20.67 12.15
C ILE A 145 4.93 -19.22 12.30
N LYS A 146 3.62 -19.00 12.52
CA LYS A 146 3.05 -17.66 12.75
C LYS A 146 3.80 -16.94 13.88
N THR A 147 4.44 -15.83 13.55
CA THR A 147 5.33 -15.07 14.43
C THR A 147 4.72 -13.68 14.67
N LYS A 148 4.43 -13.32 15.93
CA LYS A 148 4.00 -11.97 16.33
C LYS A 148 5.25 -11.07 16.33
N TYR A 149 5.10 -9.83 15.86
CA TYR A 149 6.08 -8.77 16.07
C TYR A 149 5.40 -7.66 16.87
N THR A 150 5.93 -7.34 18.03
CA THR A 150 5.42 -6.31 18.94
C THR A 150 6.44 -5.18 18.99
N LEU A 151 6.07 -3.96 18.59
CA LEU A 151 6.90 -2.79 18.94
C LEU A 151 6.63 -2.41 20.39
N LYS A 152 7.69 -2.21 21.15
CA LYS A 152 7.67 -1.85 22.57
C LYS A 152 8.42 -0.54 22.77
N TYR A 153 7.89 0.31 23.64
CA TYR A 153 8.44 1.64 23.90
C TYR A 153 8.20 2.11 25.34
N LYS A 154 9.12 2.94 25.84
CA LYS A 154 9.01 3.65 27.12
C LYS A 154 9.77 4.98 27.02
N LEU A 155 9.46 5.93 27.90
CA LEU A 155 10.37 7.07 28.11
C LEU A 155 11.63 6.57 28.84
N ARG A 156 12.79 7.11 28.49
CA ARG A 156 14.10 6.57 28.91
C ARG A 156 14.32 6.60 30.42
N TRP A 157 13.90 7.68 31.06
CA TRP A 157 14.23 7.99 32.46
C TRP A 157 13.11 7.63 33.46
N TYR A 158 11.88 7.46 32.98
CA TYR A 158 10.69 7.24 33.80
C TYR A 158 9.55 6.66 32.97
N GLY A 159 8.49 6.18 33.64
CA GLY A 159 7.33 5.58 32.99
C GLY A 159 7.43 4.06 32.84
N ARG A 160 6.39 3.47 32.22
CA ARG A 160 6.25 2.01 32.05
C ARG A 160 6.42 1.62 30.58
N GLU A 161 6.80 0.37 30.35
CA GLU A 161 6.74 -0.27 29.03
C GLU A 161 5.30 -0.19 28.49
N ARG A 162 5.18 0.19 27.22
CA ARG A 162 3.94 0.18 26.44
C ARG A 162 4.18 -0.69 25.20
N GLU A 163 3.26 -1.59 24.90
CA GLU A 163 3.18 -2.19 23.56
C GLU A 163 2.51 -1.20 22.61
N CYS A 164 2.94 -1.20 21.35
CA CYS A 164 2.19 -0.57 20.27
C CYS A 164 0.96 -1.43 19.97
N GLU A 165 -0.22 -0.93 20.34
CA GLU A 165 -1.50 -1.45 19.85
C GLU A 165 -1.47 -1.45 18.32
N ASP A 166 -1.87 -2.56 17.70
CA ASP A 166 -1.64 -2.81 16.27
C ASP A 166 -2.63 -2.05 15.37
N TYR A 167 -2.44 -0.72 15.31
CA TYR A 167 -3.09 0.17 14.35
C TYR A 167 -2.52 0.05 12.93
N SER A 168 -1.89 -1.09 12.57
CA SER A 168 -1.36 -1.25 11.21
C SER A 168 -2.51 -1.31 10.20
N THR A 169 -2.48 -0.39 9.23
CA THR A 169 -3.44 -0.29 8.14
C THR A 169 -3.15 -1.33 7.05
N GLY A 170 -3.00 -2.60 7.46
CA GLY A 170 -2.60 -3.75 6.62
C GLY A 170 -1.10 -3.85 6.33
N LYS A 171 -0.26 -2.95 6.84
CA LYS A 171 1.19 -2.91 6.56
C LYS A 171 2.00 -3.72 7.59
N ARG A 172 2.48 -4.89 7.17
CA ARG A 172 3.39 -5.75 7.96
C ARG A 172 4.65 -4.98 8.39
N TYR A 173 5.17 -5.33 9.57
CA TYR A 173 6.42 -4.81 10.13
C TYR A 173 6.44 -3.28 10.30
N THR A 174 5.28 -2.70 10.58
CA THR A 174 5.11 -1.28 10.93
C THR A 174 4.22 -1.12 12.17
N CYS A 175 4.41 -0.02 12.88
CA CYS A 175 3.61 0.40 14.03
C CYS A 175 3.31 1.91 13.89
N TYR A 176 2.17 2.34 14.43
CA TYR A 176 1.73 3.73 14.42
C TYR A 176 1.17 4.10 15.80
N ILE A 177 1.79 5.08 16.46
CA ILE A 177 1.40 5.61 17.77
C ILE A 177 0.77 6.98 17.53
N PRO A 178 -0.57 7.13 17.68
CA PRO A 178 -1.30 8.30 17.14
C PRO A 178 -1.27 9.57 17.99
N ARG A 179 -0.85 9.48 19.26
CA ARG A 179 -0.89 10.57 20.28
C ARG A 179 -0.20 10.13 21.57
N ASP A 180 -0.32 10.95 22.62
CA ASP A 180 0.16 10.67 23.99
C ASP A 180 1.68 10.44 24.06
N LEU A 181 2.38 11.22 23.23
CA LEU A 181 3.84 11.28 23.11
C LEU A 181 4.37 12.52 23.83
N ALA A 182 5.49 12.38 24.54
CA ALA A 182 6.21 13.51 25.13
C ALA A 182 7.28 14.03 24.16
N LEU A 183 7.50 15.34 24.19
CA LEU A 183 8.63 16.01 23.53
C LEU A 183 9.70 16.34 24.59
N PHE A 184 10.94 16.60 24.16
CA PHE A 184 12.08 16.96 25.04
C PHE A 184 12.51 15.86 26.03
N THR A 185 11.98 14.64 25.89
CA THR A 185 12.40 13.47 26.66
C THR A 185 12.59 12.29 25.71
N PRO A 186 13.78 11.67 25.66
CA PRO A 186 14.02 10.56 24.75
C PRO A 186 13.23 9.31 25.14
N TYR A 187 12.72 8.62 24.13
CA TYR A 187 12.19 7.27 24.21
C TYR A 187 13.29 6.23 24.04
N GLU A 188 13.10 5.07 24.66
CA GLU A 188 13.75 3.81 24.29
C GLU A 188 12.71 2.93 23.57
N ILE A 189 13.06 2.45 22.37
CA ILE A 189 12.14 1.75 21.46
C ILE A 189 12.82 0.50 20.90
N TRP A 190 12.12 -0.63 20.91
CA TRP A 190 12.60 -1.90 20.35
C TRP A 190 11.44 -2.73 19.78
N VAL A 191 11.75 -3.80 19.07
CA VAL A 191 10.77 -4.77 18.55
C VAL A 191 11.06 -6.15 19.13
N GLU A 192 10.03 -6.78 19.66
CA GLU A 192 10.03 -8.15 20.15
C GLU A 192 9.34 -9.06 19.12
N ALA A 193 10.09 -9.99 18.53
CA ALA A 193 9.55 -11.06 17.70
C ALA A 193 9.31 -12.30 18.57
N SER A 194 8.17 -12.96 18.39
CA SER A 194 7.70 -14.06 19.26
C SER A 194 6.96 -15.13 18.46
N ASN A 195 7.35 -16.40 18.64
CA ASN A 195 6.59 -17.56 18.19
C ASN A 195 6.73 -18.73 19.18
N GLN A 196 6.09 -19.87 18.88
CA GLN A 196 6.04 -21.03 19.78
C GLN A 196 7.40 -21.68 20.08
N LEU A 197 8.45 -21.38 19.30
CA LEU A 197 9.82 -21.89 19.48
C LEU A 197 10.75 -20.91 20.21
N GLY A 198 10.34 -19.65 20.44
CA GLY A 198 11.12 -18.67 21.18
C GLY A 198 10.83 -17.21 20.84
N THR A 199 11.63 -16.32 21.43
CA THR A 199 11.56 -14.87 21.24
C THR A 199 12.93 -14.28 20.87
N ALA A 200 12.92 -13.15 20.17
CA ALA A 200 14.11 -12.37 19.85
C ALA A 200 13.80 -10.87 19.80
N THR A 201 14.66 -10.04 20.38
CA THR A 201 14.50 -8.58 20.43
C THR A 201 15.48 -7.86 19.53
N SER A 202 15.04 -6.76 18.90
CA SER A 202 15.91 -5.85 18.16
C SER A 202 16.90 -5.16 19.09
N ASP A 203 17.87 -4.44 18.50
CA ASP A 203 18.55 -3.38 19.25
C ASP A 203 17.54 -2.33 19.72
N VAL A 204 17.80 -1.75 20.89
CA VAL A 204 17.04 -0.61 21.42
C VAL A 204 17.55 0.66 20.76
N ILE A 205 16.68 1.39 20.07
CA ILE A 205 17.01 2.74 19.58
C ILE A 205 16.57 3.78 20.62
N THR A 206 17.36 4.85 20.75
CA THR A 206 17.04 6.01 21.60
C THR A 206 16.83 7.25 20.74
N LEU A 207 15.68 7.90 20.85
CA LEU A 207 15.34 9.12 20.10
C LEU A 207 14.40 10.03 20.90
N ASP A 208 14.54 11.34 20.69
CA ASP A 208 13.43 12.27 20.95
C ASP A 208 12.50 12.27 19.71
N ILE A 209 11.22 12.61 19.91
CA ILE A 209 10.29 12.83 18.79
C ILE A 209 10.80 13.97 17.89
N LEU A 210 11.43 14.98 18.49
CA LEU A 210 12.06 16.14 17.82
C LEU A 210 13.28 15.77 16.97
N ASP A 211 13.90 14.61 17.20
CA ASP A 211 15.05 14.12 16.43
C ASP A 211 14.66 13.45 15.10
N VAL A 212 13.37 13.16 14.89
CA VAL A 212 12.86 12.34 13.76
C VAL A 212 11.65 12.95 13.05
N VAL A 213 11.52 14.28 13.11
CA VAL A 213 10.38 15.01 12.52
C VAL A 213 10.44 15.01 11.00
N THR A 214 9.32 14.65 10.37
CA THR A 214 8.97 14.98 8.99
C THR A 214 7.70 15.84 9.00
N THR A 215 7.45 16.57 7.92
CA THR A 215 6.15 17.24 7.71
C THR A 215 5.47 16.73 6.45
N ASP A 216 4.25 17.22 6.22
CA ASP A 216 3.62 17.18 4.91
C ASP A 216 4.44 17.99 3.88
N PRO A 217 4.32 17.68 2.57
CA PRO A 217 4.92 18.49 1.51
C PRO A 217 4.34 19.92 1.50
N PRO A 218 5.05 20.91 0.92
CA PRO A 218 4.52 22.25 0.68
C PRO A 218 3.23 22.22 -0.14
N ASP A 219 2.23 22.98 0.31
CA ASP A 219 0.93 23.09 -0.35
C ASP A 219 0.91 24.30 -1.31
N ASN A 220 -0.18 24.43 -2.09
CA ASN A 220 -0.44 25.58 -2.96
C ASN A 220 0.72 25.96 -3.92
N VAL A 221 1.47 24.96 -4.42
CA VAL A 221 2.62 25.18 -5.30
C VAL A 221 2.17 25.76 -6.65
N HIS A 222 2.50 27.02 -6.88
CA HIS A 222 2.11 27.79 -8.06
C HIS A 222 3.36 28.22 -8.84
N VAL A 223 3.32 28.11 -10.17
CA VAL A 223 4.41 28.54 -11.06
C VAL A 223 3.85 29.56 -12.06
N SER A 224 4.56 30.67 -12.27
CA SER A 224 4.11 31.79 -13.11
C SER A 224 5.27 32.47 -13.83
N ARG A 225 5.00 33.00 -15.04
CA ARG A 225 5.90 33.90 -15.78
C ARG A 225 6.29 35.13 -14.96
N VAL A 226 7.41 35.77 -15.32
CA VAL A 226 7.94 36.97 -14.66
C VAL A 226 7.82 38.16 -15.61
N GLY A 227 6.58 38.56 -15.89
CA GLY A 227 6.29 39.37 -17.09
C GLY A 227 6.68 38.59 -18.34
N GLU A 228 7.24 39.28 -19.33
CA GLU A 228 7.68 38.69 -20.59
C GLU A 228 9.14 38.17 -20.56
N LEU A 229 9.71 37.89 -19.39
CA LEU A 229 11.05 37.31 -19.28
C LEU A 229 11.09 35.84 -19.74
N GLU A 230 11.59 35.63 -20.95
CA GLU A 230 11.71 34.36 -21.67
C GLU A 230 12.49 33.26 -20.92
N ASP A 231 13.46 33.62 -20.09
CA ASP A 231 14.33 32.67 -19.37
C ASP A 231 13.86 32.35 -17.94
N GLN A 232 12.74 32.94 -17.48
CA GLN A 232 12.42 33.01 -16.05
C GLN A 232 11.00 32.58 -15.67
N LEU A 233 10.91 31.85 -14.55
CA LEU A 233 9.67 31.48 -13.87
C LEU A 233 9.76 31.75 -12.37
N THR A 234 8.73 32.37 -11.79
CA THR A 234 8.56 32.47 -10.34
C THR A 234 7.76 31.27 -9.82
N VAL A 235 8.30 30.57 -8.84
CA VAL A 235 7.66 29.50 -8.06
C VAL A 235 7.23 30.09 -6.71
N ARG A 236 6.02 29.77 -6.24
CA ARG A 236 5.51 30.12 -4.90
C ARG A 236 4.83 28.90 -4.27
N TRP A 237 4.85 28.81 -2.94
CA TRP A 237 4.22 27.71 -2.19
C TRP A 237 3.78 28.17 -0.79
N GLY A 238 2.87 27.43 -0.18
CA GLY A 238 2.55 27.58 1.24
C GLY A 238 3.52 26.80 2.13
N SER A 239 3.80 27.35 3.31
CA SER A 239 4.49 26.62 4.38
C SER A 239 3.49 25.67 5.07
N PRO A 240 3.80 24.36 5.19
CA PRO A 240 3.00 23.41 5.96
C PRO A 240 2.68 23.93 7.37
N PRO A 241 1.44 23.76 7.90
CA PRO A 241 1.04 24.37 9.17
C PRO A 241 1.93 24.05 10.37
N ALA A 242 2.58 22.89 10.40
CA ALA A 242 3.53 22.51 11.46
C ALA A 242 4.82 23.37 11.45
N LEU A 243 5.28 23.82 10.27
CA LEU A 243 6.47 24.68 10.12
C LEU A 243 6.19 26.16 10.40
N LYS A 244 5.04 26.47 11.01
CA LYS A 244 4.68 27.80 11.54
C LYS A 244 4.75 27.86 13.07
N ASP A 245 5.03 26.74 13.72
CA ASP A 245 5.31 26.67 15.15
C ASP A 245 6.72 27.23 15.45
N PHE A 246 6.90 27.84 16.62
CA PHE A 246 8.18 28.44 17.03
C PHE A 246 9.30 27.39 17.20
N LEU A 247 8.92 26.11 17.29
CA LEU A 247 9.82 24.97 17.42
C LEU A 247 10.69 24.71 16.17
N PHE A 248 10.35 25.26 15.00
CA PHE A 248 11.00 24.90 13.73
C PHE A 248 11.36 26.10 12.86
N GLN A 249 12.46 25.96 12.11
CA GLN A 249 12.68 26.70 10.86
C GLN A 249 12.48 25.73 9.69
N ALA A 250 12.23 26.26 8.49
CA ALA A 250 12.15 25.43 7.29
C ALA A 250 13.35 25.71 6.36
N LYS A 251 13.83 24.65 5.70
CA LYS A 251 14.54 24.76 4.42
C LYS A 251 13.68 24.14 3.33
N TYR A 252 13.69 24.75 2.14
CA TYR A 252 13.01 24.22 0.95
C TYR A 252 14.02 23.84 -0.12
N GLN A 253 13.70 22.76 -0.85
CA GLN A 253 14.40 22.32 -2.05
C GLN A 253 13.40 22.30 -3.20
N ILE A 254 13.80 22.82 -4.36
CA ILE A 254 13.00 22.80 -5.58
C ILE A 254 13.64 21.82 -6.55
N ARG A 255 12.83 21.06 -7.29
CA ARG A 255 13.27 20.36 -8.49
C ARG A 255 12.42 20.74 -9.69
N TYR A 256 13.04 20.83 -10.86
CA TYR A 256 12.35 21.15 -12.11
C TYR A 256 12.92 20.36 -13.29
N ARG A 257 12.06 20.04 -14.26
CA ARG A 257 12.40 19.31 -15.49
C ARG A 257 11.59 19.82 -16.67
N LEU A 258 12.05 19.56 -17.89
CA LEU A 258 11.23 19.71 -19.09
C LEU A 258 10.19 18.59 -19.16
N GLU A 259 9.10 18.82 -19.91
CA GLU A 259 8.08 17.80 -20.20
C GLU A 259 8.68 16.47 -20.71
N ASP A 260 9.52 16.53 -21.74
CA ASP A 260 10.16 15.36 -22.36
C ASP A 260 11.40 14.83 -21.60
N SER A 261 11.86 15.51 -20.56
CA SER A 261 13.06 15.12 -19.80
C SER A 261 12.70 14.21 -18.63
N THR A 262 13.36 13.07 -18.48
CA THR A 262 13.32 12.28 -17.24
C THR A 262 14.22 12.85 -16.14
N GLU A 263 15.24 13.63 -16.50
CA GLU A 263 16.18 14.23 -15.56
C GLU A 263 15.59 15.47 -14.88
N TRP A 264 15.84 15.58 -13.57
CA TRP A 264 15.44 16.71 -12.73
C TRP A 264 16.66 17.57 -12.38
N LYS A 265 16.60 18.87 -12.67
CA LYS A 265 17.51 19.88 -12.11
C LYS A 265 17.06 20.22 -10.69
N LEU A 266 18.02 20.52 -9.81
CA LEU A 266 17.80 20.84 -8.39
C LEU A 266 18.16 22.30 -8.07
N VAL A 267 17.50 22.83 -7.03
CA VAL A 267 17.90 24.04 -6.30
C VAL A 267 17.89 23.66 -4.82
N ASP A 268 19.07 23.42 -4.26
CA ASP A 268 19.25 22.60 -3.05
C ASP A 268 18.92 23.29 -1.72
N ASP A 269 19.11 24.60 -1.63
CA ASP A 269 18.78 25.39 -0.44
C ASP A 269 18.16 26.72 -0.83
N VAL A 270 16.86 26.88 -0.55
CA VAL A 270 16.10 28.12 -0.72
C VAL A 270 15.86 28.82 0.63
N GLY A 271 16.51 28.35 1.70
CA GLY A 271 16.31 28.86 3.07
C GLY A 271 14.85 28.74 3.52
N ASN A 272 14.44 29.64 4.43
CA ASN A 272 13.06 29.73 4.92
C ASN A 272 12.21 30.72 4.09
N GLN A 273 12.26 30.60 2.76
CA GLN A 273 11.44 31.41 1.84
C GLN A 273 10.23 30.61 1.33
N THR A 274 9.17 31.31 0.90
CA THR A 274 7.96 30.73 0.28
C THR A 274 7.84 31.03 -1.22
N SER A 275 8.91 31.56 -1.82
CA SER A 275 8.99 31.84 -3.25
C SER A 275 10.43 31.79 -3.75
N CYS A 276 10.62 31.43 -5.02
CA CYS A 276 11.93 31.46 -5.70
C CYS A 276 11.76 31.87 -7.16
N ARG A 277 12.80 32.44 -7.78
CA ARG A 277 12.89 32.64 -9.23
C ARG A 277 13.84 31.60 -9.81
N LEU A 278 13.35 30.80 -10.75
CA LEU A 278 14.16 30.00 -11.65
C LEU A 278 14.54 30.88 -12.85
N ALA A 279 15.80 30.86 -13.25
CA ALA A 279 16.37 31.63 -14.36
C ALA A 279 17.29 30.74 -15.20
N GLY A 280 17.70 31.20 -16.39
CA GLY A 280 18.45 30.37 -17.34
C GLY A 280 17.64 29.19 -17.89
N LEU A 281 16.32 29.35 -17.97
CA LEU A 281 15.42 28.42 -18.63
C LEU A 281 15.46 28.67 -20.15
N ARG A 282 15.09 27.64 -20.93
CA ARG A 282 14.77 27.82 -22.36
C ARG A 282 13.44 28.57 -22.52
N GLU A 283 13.39 29.47 -23.49
CA GLU A 283 12.16 30.09 -24.01
C GLU A 283 11.15 29.04 -24.51
N GLY A 284 9.88 29.42 -24.62
CA GLY A 284 8.82 28.62 -25.25
C GLY A 284 8.57 27.23 -24.67
N THR A 285 9.11 26.94 -23.48
CA THR A 285 9.32 25.58 -22.99
C THR A 285 8.48 25.30 -21.75
N VAL A 286 7.78 24.15 -21.73
CA VAL A 286 7.03 23.67 -20.56
C VAL A 286 7.98 23.05 -19.53
N TYR A 287 7.91 23.55 -18.29
CA TYR A 287 8.60 22.99 -17.14
C TYR A 287 7.62 22.45 -16.10
N PHE A 288 7.89 21.23 -15.62
CA PHE A 288 7.29 20.68 -14.41
C PHE A 288 8.17 21.01 -13.21
N VAL A 289 7.56 21.49 -12.13
CA VAL A 289 8.23 21.90 -10.89
C VAL A 289 7.60 21.17 -9.70
N GLN A 290 8.44 20.74 -8.76
CA GLN A 290 8.03 20.24 -7.44
C GLN A 290 8.87 20.90 -6.34
N VAL A 291 8.28 21.06 -5.16
CA VAL A 291 8.95 21.60 -3.96
C VAL A 291 8.83 20.59 -2.83
N ARG A 292 9.85 20.49 -1.97
CA ARG A 292 9.77 19.81 -0.67
C ARG A 292 10.45 20.63 0.42
N CYS A 293 10.24 20.24 1.67
CA CYS A 293 10.78 20.95 2.83
C CYS A 293 11.47 20.02 3.84
N ASN A 294 12.28 20.61 4.71
CA ASN A 294 12.92 19.94 5.85
C ASN A 294 12.80 20.85 7.09
N PRO A 295 12.30 20.35 8.25
CA PRO A 295 12.38 21.06 9.51
C PRO A 295 13.82 21.11 10.02
N VAL A 296 14.38 22.32 10.11
CA VAL A 296 15.74 22.58 10.59
C VAL A 296 15.72 23.56 11.78
N GLY A 297 16.84 23.67 12.50
CA GLY A 297 16.90 24.53 13.69
C GLY A 297 15.89 24.15 14.77
N ILE A 298 15.56 22.86 14.86
CA ILE A 298 14.49 22.33 15.72
C ILE A 298 14.82 22.61 17.19
N TYR A 299 13.99 23.38 17.88
CA TYR A 299 14.23 23.72 19.28
C TYR A 299 14.26 22.44 20.14
N GLY A 300 15.34 22.25 20.90
CA GLY A 300 15.57 21.05 21.70
C GLY A 300 16.32 19.91 21.01
N SER A 301 16.42 19.90 19.67
CA SER A 301 17.25 18.92 18.92
C SER A 301 18.54 19.55 18.40
N ARG A 302 19.52 18.70 18.06
CA ARG A 302 20.74 19.05 17.32
C ARG A 302 20.76 18.50 15.89
N LYS A 303 19.67 17.84 15.46
CA LYS A 303 19.54 17.24 14.13
C LYS A 303 18.72 18.13 13.22
N ALA A 304 19.00 18.09 11.92
CA ALA A 304 18.00 18.42 10.92
C ALA A 304 16.98 17.26 10.86
N GLY A 305 15.72 17.59 10.57
CA GLY A 305 14.69 16.58 10.40
C GLY A 305 14.79 15.84 9.07
N ILE A 306 13.72 15.09 8.80
CA ILE A 306 13.57 14.27 7.61
C ILE A 306 12.90 15.15 6.54
N TRP A 307 13.45 15.10 5.32
CA TRP A 307 12.84 15.74 4.16
C TRP A 307 11.44 15.18 3.91
N SER A 308 10.45 16.05 3.72
CA SER A 308 9.12 15.65 3.28
C SER A 308 9.13 15.06 1.86
N ASP A 309 8.02 14.40 1.52
CA ASP A 309 7.73 14.00 0.15
C ASP A 309 7.75 15.22 -0.80
N TRP A 310 7.86 14.97 -2.11
CA TRP A 310 7.72 16.05 -3.09
C TRP A 310 6.25 16.45 -3.24
N SER A 311 6.00 17.76 -3.38
CA SER A 311 4.67 18.30 -3.73
C SER A 311 4.11 17.65 -5.00
N HIS A 312 2.80 17.81 -5.24
CA HIS A 312 2.26 17.56 -6.57
C HIS A 312 3.01 18.40 -7.63
N PRO A 313 3.24 17.87 -8.85
CA PRO A 313 3.97 18.58 -9.89
C PRO A 313 3.10 19.66 -10.53
N THR A 314 3.55 20.90 -10.47
CA THR A 314 2.91 22.06 -11.13
C THR A 314 3.67 22.40 -12.40
N ALA A 315 2.95 22.65 -13.50
CA ALA A 315 3.53 22.99 -14.79
C ALA A 315 3.34 24.47 -15.14
N ALA A 316 4.33 25.07 -15.80
CA ALA A 316 4.20 26.35 -16.49
C ALA A 316 5.18 26.42 -17.68
N SER A 317 4.84 27.21 -18.68
CA SER A 317 5.71 27.51 -19.81
C SER A 317 6.32 28.91 -19.71
N THR A 318 7.57 29.07 -20.13
CA THR A 318 8.19 30.36 -20.40
C THR A 318 7.49 31.13 -21.53
N PRO A 319 7.68 32.46 -21.66
CA PRO A 319 7.44 33.19 -22.91
C PRO A 319 8.28 32.63 -24.07
N HIS A 320 7.83 32.82 -25.32
CA HIS A 320 8.67 32.71 -26.50
C HIS A 320 9.33 34.07 -26.77
N SER A 321 10.51 34.09 -27.38
CA SER A 321 10.94 35.29 -28.10
C SER A 321 10.02 35.55 -29.29
N GLU A 322 9.46 36.75 -29.38
CA GLU A 322 8.99 37.29 -30.66
C GLU A 322 10.18 37.98 -31.32
N PRO A 323 10.64 37.54 -32.50
CA PRO A 323 11.70 38.25 -33.22
C PRO A 323 11.25 39.68 -33.52
N LEU A 324 12.08 40.67 -33.18
CA LEU A 324 11.85 42.09 -33.44
C LEU A 324 11.90 42.42 -34.94
N GLN A 325 10.90 41.93 -35.69
CA GLN A 325 10.63 42.37 -37.04
C GLN A 325 9.93 43.72 -36.98
N SER A 326 10.72 44.78 -37.16
CA SER A 326 10.21 46.08 -37.59
C SER A 326 9.58 45.92 -38.98
N GLY A 327 8.28 45.59 -39.00
CA GLY A 327 7.54 45.20 -40.19
C GLY A 327 6.05 45.46 -39.99
N SER A 328 5.60 46.64 -40.40
CA SER A 328 4.20 47.07 -40.26
C SER A 328 3.25 46.20 -41.09
N CYS A 329 2.29 45.58 -40.43
CA CYS A 329 0.99 45.13 -40.96
C CYS A 329 0.01 44.98 -39.79
N ASP A 330 -1.20 45.54 -39.90
CA ASP A 330 -2.18 45.53 -38.81
C ASP A 330 -2.61 44.10 -38.40
N PRO A 331 -2.69 43.80 -37.09
CA PRO A 331 -3.18 42.50 -36.62
C PRO A 331 -4.68 42.35 -36.88
N LYS A 332 -5.07 41.39 -37.72
CA LYS A 332 -6.47 40.99 -37.97
C LYS A 332 -7.11 40.33 -36.72
N SER A 333 -7.47 41.16 -35.74
CA SER A 333 -8.11 40.77 -34.48
C SER A 333 -9.48 40.07 -34.60
N GLY A 334 -10.04 39.99 -35.82
CA GLY A 334 -11.34 39.40 -36.11
C GLY A 334 -11.38 37.87 -36.21
N GLU A 335 -10.35 37.21 -36.76
CA GLU A 335 -10.54 35.83 -37.25
C GLU A 335 -10.61 34.77 -36.13
N GLN A 336 -9.65 34.70 -35.21
CA GLN A 336 -9.72 33.73 -34.08
C GLN A 336 -10.94 33.97 -33.19
N ASN A 337 -11.29 35.24 -32.94
CA ASN A 337 -12.52 35.60 -32.23
C ASN A 337 -13.77 35.12 -32.98
N SER A 338 -13.78 35.17 -34.32
CA SER A 338 -14.90 34.67 -35.13
C SER A 338 -15.02 33.14 -35.10
N THR A 339 -13.90 32.40 -35.14
CA THR A 339 -13.92 30.93 -35.15
C THR A 339 -14.40 30.38 -33.82
N LEU A 340 -13.88 30.88 -32.69
CA LEU A 340 -14.32 30.48 -31.34
C LEU A 340 -15.82 30.81 -31.13
N ARG A 341 -16.26 32.01 -31.50
CA ARG A 341 -17.69 32.40 -31.42
C ARG A 341 -18.58 31.54 -32.33
N ARG A 342 -18.07 31.07 -33.47
CA ARG A 342 -18.79 30.18 -34.39
C ARG A 342 -18.92 28.76 -33.83
N GLU A 343 -17.85 28.19 -33.29
CA GLU A 343 -17.89 26.88 -32.63
C GLU A 343 -18.82 26.89 -31.41
N LEU A 344 -18.71 27.90 -30.53
CA LEU A 344 -19.59 28.03 -29.36
C LEU A 344 -21.07 28.15 -29.76
N LYS A 345 -21.40 28.92 -30.82
CA LYS A 345 -22.77 28.98 -31.35
C LYS A 345 -23.27 27.62 -31.86
N GLN A 346 -22.41 26.83 -32.52
CA GLN A 346 -22.76 25.48 -32.99
C GLN A 346 -22.96 24.51 -31.81
N PHE A 347 -22.08 24.56 -30.81
CA PHE A 347 -22.19 23.77 -29.57
C PHE A 347 -23.49 24.08 -28.82
N PHE A 348 -23.78 25.34 -28.52
CA PHE A 348 -25.03 25.72 -27.83
C PHE A 348 -26.30 25.44 -28.67
N GLY A 349 -26.19 25.40 -30.00
CA GLY A 349 -27.27 24.97 -30.89
C GLY A 349 -27.50 23.45 -30.88
N TRP A 350 -26.45 22.66 -30.68
CA TRP A 350 -26.50 21.20 -30.53
C TRP A 350 -27.02 20.80 -29.13
N VAL A 351 -26.50 21.42 -28.06
CA VAL A 351 -26.96 21.21 -26.67
C VAL A 351 -28.46 21.43 -26.57
N ARG A 352 -28.98 22.53 -27.14
CA ARG A 352 -30.45 22.83 -27.16
C ARG A 352 -31.31 21.80 -27.91
N LYS A 353 -30.72 20.89 -28.68
CA LYS A 353 -31.43 19.83 -29.42
C LYS A 353 -31.22 18.43 -28.83
N HIS A 354 -30.23 18.23 -27.96
CA HIS A 354 -29.81 16.90 -27.49
C HIS A 354 -29.71 16.79 -25.95
N ALA A 355 -29.77 17.89 -25.21
CA ALA A 355 -29.84 17.92 -23.76
C ALA A 355 -31.15 18.57 -23.29
N CYS A 356 -32.21 17.77 -23.22
CA CYS A 356 -33.50 18.19 -22.66
C CYS A 356 -33.51 18.02 -21.13
N GLY A 357 -32.97 19.01 -20.41
CA GLY A 357 -33.00 19.06 -18.96
C GLY A 357 -31.97 20.05 -18.38
N CYS A 358 -32.24 20.57 -17.18
CA CYS A 358 -31.34 21.50 -16.48
C CYS A 358 -30.14 20.77 -15.86
N SER A 359 -29.27 20.19 -16.68
CA SER A 359 -27.98 19.63 -16.28
C SER A 359 -26.87 20.65 -16.52
N GLY A 360 -25.95 20.78 -15.56
CA GLY A 360 -24.85 21.75 -15.64
C GLY A 360 -23.92 21.52 -16.85
N MET A 361 -23.48 22.61 -17.46
CA MET A 361 -22.53 22.57 -18.58
C MET A 361 -21.23 21.92 -18.12
N SER A 362 -20.76 20.88 -18.82
CA SER A 362 -19.55 20.14 -18.44
C SER A 362 -18.69 19.81 -19.65
N ILE A 363 -17.38 19.65 -19.42
CA ILE A 363 -16.40 19.32 -20.47
C ILE A 363 -16.81 18.06 -21.27
N LYS A 364 -17.41 17.06 -20.58
CA LYS A 364 -17.89 15.82 -21.19
C LYS A 364 -18.97 16.03 -22.26
N LEU A 365 -19.84 17.05 -22.15
CA LEU A 365 -20.80 17.39 -23.22
C LEU A 365 -20.09 18.03 -24.42
N TYR A 366 -19.05 18.82 -24.19
CA TYR A 366 -18.27 19.43 -25.26
C TYR A 366 -17.52 18.36 -26.06
N ASP A 367 -16.88 17.40 -25.39
CA ASP A 367 -16.20 16.27 -26.04
C ASP A 367 -17.16 15.41 -26.88
N GLN A 368 -18.36 15.11 -26.35
CA GLN A 368 -19.41 14.40 -27.09
C GLN A 368 -19.85 15.16 -28.35
N TRP A 369 -19.98 16.49 -28.27
CA TRP A 369 -20.26 17.33 -29.45
C TRP A 369 -19.12 17.30 -30.47
N ARG A 370 -17.85 17.39 -30.04
CA ARG A 370 -16.69 17.32 -30.95
C ARG A 370 -16.64 16.00 -31.71
N VAL A 371 -16.91 14.87 -31.03
CA VAL A 371 -17.00 13.54 -31.68
C VAL A 371 -18.18 13.45 -32.65
N TRP A 372 -19.34 14.01 -32.29
CA TRP A 372 -20.50 14.09 -33.20
C TRP A 372 -20.19 14.90 -34.47
N LEU A 373 -19.54 16.06 -34.31
CA LEU A 373 -19.16 16.95 -35.41
C LEU A 373 -18.21 16.26 -36.38
N GLN A 374 -17.17 15.58 -35.88
CA GLN A 374 -16.22 14.81 -36.69
C GLN A 374 -16.90 13.66 -37.46
N LYS A 375 -17.86 12.95 -36.84
CA LYS A 375 -18.65 11.91 -37.53
C LYS A 375 -19.52 12.50 -38.65
N SER A 376 -20.17 13.63 -38.41
CA SER A 376 -21.00 14.34 -39.40
C SER A 376 -20.20 14.79 -40.64
N HIS A 377 -18.98 15.30 -40.44
CA HIS A 377 -18.09 15.65 -41.56
C HIS A 377 -17.64 14.42 -42.37
N LYS A 378 -17.43 13.26 -41.74
CA LYS A 378 -17.09 12.01 -42.46
C LYS A 378 -18.23 11.51 -43.35
N THR A 379 -19.49 11.51 -42.87
CA THR A 379 -20.63 11.13 -43.73
C THR A 379 -20.85 12.12 -44.87
N ARG A 380 -20.70 13.43 -44.64
CA ARG A 380 -20.85 14.45 -45.71
C ARG A 380 -19.82 14.29 -46.84
N ASN A 381 -18.59 13.87 -46.53
CA ASN A 381 -17.53 13.73 -47.54
C ASN A 381 -17.66 12.47 -48.40
N HIS A 382 -18.36 11.42 -47.94
CA HIS A 382 -18.54 10.17 -48.71
C HIS A 382 -19.61 10.26 -49.82
N VAL A 383 -20.46 11.28 -49.82
CA VAL A 383 -21.52 11.46 -50.84
C VAL A 383 -21.01 12.18 -52.09
N GLY A 384 -19.83 12.83 -52.02
CA GLY A 384 -19.35 13.79 -53.03
C GLY A 384 -18.43 13.26 -54.13
N LYS A 385 -18.08 11.97 -54.16
CA LYS A 385 -17.17 11.39 -55.18
C LYS A 385 -17.54 9.96 -55.56
N ASN A 386 -18.18 9.80 -56.72
CA ASN A 386 -18.21 8.57 -57.52
C ASN A 386 -18.58 8.92 -58.97
N ASN A 387 -17.58 9.21 -59.80
CA ASN A 387 -17.73 9.21 -61.26
C ASN A 387 -17.15 7.91 -61.81
N ILE A 388 -17.90 7.25 -62.69
CA ILE A 388 -17.56 5.97 -63.32
C ILE A 388 -16.84 6.25 -64.65
N PRO A 389 -15.84 5.44 -65.03
CA PRO A 389 -15.97 4.76 -66.34
C PRO A 389 -15.79 3.23 -66.25
N PHE A 390 -16.40 2.55 -67.23
CA PHE A 390 -16.21 1.14 -67.61
C PHE A 390 -14.72 0.86 -67.95
N ILE A 391 -14.15 -0.34 -67.92
CA ILE A 391 -14.44 -1.67 -68.56
C ILE A 391 -13.68 -2.76 -67.70
N SER A 392 -13.94 -4.08 -67.61
CA SER A 392 -14.70 -5.12 -68.36
C SER A 392 -15.27 -6.23 -67.43
N VAL A 393 -16.05 -7.16 -68.00
CA VAL A 393 -16.49 -8.48 -67.44
C VAL A 393 -16.32 -9.52 -68.59
N PRO A 394 -15.70 -10.70 -68.40
CA PRO A 394 -16.31 -11.90 -67.77
C PRO A 394 -15.30 -12.77 -66.95
N ALA A 395 -15.62 -13.94 -66.36
CA ALA A 395 -16.80 -14.81 -66.43
C ALA A 395 -17.13 -15.53 -65.08
N GLN A 396 -18.17 -16.38 -65.11
CA GLN A 396 -18.79 -17.11 -63.99
C GLN A 396 -17.91 -18.20 -63.35
N HIS A 397 -18.12 -18.46 -62.05
CA HIS A 397 -18.35 -19.76 -61.37
C HIS A 397 -18.22 -19.53 -59.84
N ARG A 398 -19.29 -19.44 -59.02
CA ARG A 398 -20.25 -20.48 -58.57
C ARG A 398 -19.55 -21.74 -58.01
N LEU A 399 -19.49 -21.86 -56.67
CA LEU A 399 -20.13 -22.90 -55.82
C LEU A 399 -19.83 -22.67 -54.31
N HIS A 400 -20.39 -23.53 -53.45
CA HIS A 400 -20.41 -23.58 -51.96
C HIS A 400 -19.06 -23.33 -51.23
N GLY A 401 -18.99 -23.04 -49.92
CA GLY A 401 -20.05 -22.94 -48.88
C GLY A 401 -19.60 -23.57 -47.54
N TYR A 402 -20.50 -23.57 -46.54
CA TYR A 402 -20.34 -24.11 -45.16
C TYR A 402 -19.46 -23.34 -44.16
N ALA A 403 -20.13 -22.89 -43.09
CA ALA A 403 -19.62 -22.73 -41.73
C ALA A 403 -19.81 -24.09 -40.97
N PRO A 404 -19.53 -24.26 -39.65
CA PRO A 404 -19.68 -23.28 -38.55
C PRO A 404 -18.51 -22.32 -38.32
#